data_AF-A0A6J6GZN2-F1
#
_entry.id   AF-A0A6J6GZN2-F1
#
_cell.length_a   1.000
_cell.length_b   1.000
_cell.length_c   1.000
_cell.angle_alpha   90.00
_cell.angle_beta   90.00
_cell.angle_gamma   90.00
#
_symmetry.space_group_name_H-M   'P 1'
#
loop_
_entity.id
_entity.type
_entity.pdbx_description
1 polymer ?
#
loop_
_entity_poly.entity_id
_entity_poly.type
_entity_poly.pdbx_seq_one_letter_code
_entity_poly.pdbx_strand_id
1 'polypeptide(L)'
;MLERCPKCDLKFERIEGHWTGDLGINTIVSFGALLIVLLVGFLAFWPTPPIVAIIIAAVVAAGVLPLAFFPFSKTIWLALDLMMRPLDPGEVRPGFGPQPDSI
;
A
#
# COMPACT_ATOMS: atom_id res chain seq x y z
N MET A 1 -12.44 -2.87 5.66
CA MET A 1 -12.25 -1.62 4.89
C MET A 1 -13.54 -1.37 4.13
N LEU A 2 -13.88 -0.11 3.87
CA LEU A 2 -15.04 0.22 3.04
C LEU A 2 -14.75 -0.14 1.58
N GLU A 3 -15.75 -0.60 0.84
CA GLU A 3 -15.63 -0.91 -0.60
C GLU A 3 -15.67 0.36 -1.47
N ARG A 4 -16.39 1.39 -1.00
CA ARG A 4 -16.56 2.67 -1.68
C ARG A 4 -16.28 3.84 -0.73
N CYS A 5 -15.82 4.95 -1.30
CA CYS A 5 -15.64 6.19 -0.58
C CYS A 5 -17.01 6.79 -0.16
N PRO A 6 -17.26 7.08 1.13
CA PRO A 6 -18.55 7.63 1.57
C PRO A 6 -18.84 9.05 1.03
N LYS A 7 -17.79 9.77 0.60
CA LYS A 7 -17.89 11.14 0.07
C LYS A 7 -18.20 11.17 -1.43
N CYS A 8 -17.37 10.51 -2.25
CA CYS A 8 -17.45 10.56 -3.72
C CYS A 8 -17.93 9.25 -4.37
N ASP A 9 -18.20 8.20 -3.60
CA ASP A 9 -18.64 6.88 -4.07
C ASP A 9 -17.65 6.09 -4.94
N LEU A 10 -16.40 6.56 -5.05
CA LEU A 10 -15.33 5.85 -5.76
C LEU A 10 -15.15 4.44 -5.18
N LYS A 11 -15.20 3.42 -6.05
CA LYS A 11 -14.90 2.03 -5.70
C LYS A 11 -13.38 1.86 -5.55
N PHE A 12 -12.93 1.38 -4.40
CA PHE A 12 -11.48 1.21 -4.15
C PHE A 12 -10.87 0.11 -5.02
N GLU A 13 -11.61 -0.96 -5.30
CA GLU A 13 -11.22 -2.02 -6.24
C GLU A 13 -11.96 -1.82 -7.57
N ARG A 14 -11.42 -0.92 -8.42
CA ARG A 14 -12.06 -0.48 -9.67
C ARG A 14 -12.23 -1.61 -10.68
N ILE A 15 -11.22 -2.47 -10.79
CA ILE A 15 -11.14 -3.58 -11.75
C ILE A 15 -10.96 -4.92 -11.05
N GLU A 16 -11.30 -6.01 -11.75
CA GLU A 16 -10.92 -7.34 -11.30
C GLU A 16 -9.39 -7.45 -11.22
N GLY A 17 -8.88 -8.01 -10.13
CA GLY A 17 -7.43 -8.11 -9.90
C GLY A 17 -6.77 -6.84 -9.34
N HIS A 18 -7.51 -5.76 -9.07
CA HIS A 18 -6.96 -4.53 -8.47
C HIS A 18 -6.22 -4.80 -7.15
N TRP A 19 -6.69 -5.78 -6.37
CA TRP A 19 -6.05 -6.25 -5.14
C TRP A 19 -4.60 -6.74 -5.33
N THR A 20 -4.21 -7.15 -6.54
CA THR A 20 -2.83 -7.59 -6.84
C THR A 20 -1.85 -6.43 -6.66
N GLY A 21 -2.24 -5.22 -7.06
CA GLY A 21 -1.41 -4.04 -6.86
C GLY A 21 -1.36 -3.60 -5.41
N ASP A 22 -2.48 -3.72 -4.68
CA ASP A 22 -2.54 -3.51 -3.23
C ASP A 22 -1.52 -4.42 -2.50
N LEU A 23 -1.42 -5.69 -2.91
CA LEU A 23 -0.42 -6.61 -2.37
C LEU A 23 1.00 -6.28 -2.83
N GLY A 24 1.17 -5.87 -4.08
CA GLY A 24 2.47 -5.49 -4.64
C GLY A 24 3.11 -4.35 -3.84
N ILE A 25 2.38 -3.26 -3.61
CA ILE A 25 2.86 -2.11 -2.83
C ILE A 25 3.16 -2.53 -1.38
N ASN A 26 2.32 -3.37 -0.77
CA ASN A 26 2.52 -3.84 0.61
C ASN A 26 3.77 -4.70 0.72
N THR A 27 3.99 -5.56 -0.27
CA THR A 27 5.17 -6.44 -0.36
C THR A 27 6.44 -5.63 -0.50
N ILE A 28 6.48 -4.65 -1.43
CA ILE A 28 7.65 -3.79 -1.64
C ILE A 28 8.04 -3.09 -0.33
N VAL A 29 7.08 -2.48 0.36
CA VAL A 29 7.35 -1.77 1.62
C VAL A 29 7.77 -2.73 2.74
N SER A 30 7.09 -3.87 2.88
CA SER A 30 7.38 -4.83 3.95
C SER A 30 8.74 -5.47 3.80
N PHE A 31 9.10 -5.92 2.59
CA PHE A 31 10.42 -6.48 2.31
C PHE A 31 11.52 -5.41 2.35
N GLY A 32 11.24 -4.19 1.90
CA GLY A 32 12.14 -3.05 2.04
C GLY A 32 12.45 -2.74 3.50
N ALA A 33 11.44 -2.71 4.36
CA ALA A 33 11.62 -2.51 5.80
C ALA A 33 12.39 -3.66 6.46
N LEU A 34 12.08 -4.91 6.09
CA LEU A 34 12.83 -6.08 6.57
C LEU A 34 14.32 -5.98 6.20
N LEU A 35 14.62 -5.62 4.96
CA LEU A 35 15.99 -5.41 4.50
C LEU A 35 16.68 -4.31 5.31
N ILE A 36 16.01 -3.18 5.56
CA ILE A 36 16.54 -2.08 6.37
C ILE A 36 16.84 -2.54 7.80
N VAL A 37 15.92 -3.28 8.45
CA VAL A 37 16.12 -3.81 9.80
C VAL A 37 17.36 -4.70 9.87
N LEU A 38 17.53 -5.60 8.91
CA LEU A 38 18.70 -6.48 8.84
C LEU A 38 19.98 -5.68 8.59
N LEU A 39 20.01 -4.81 7.59
CA LEU A 39 21.20 -4.01 7.25
C LEU A 39 21.62 -3.11 8.42
N VAL A 40 20.69 -2.35 8.99
CA VAL A 40 20.98 -1.47 10.13
C VAL A 40 21.39 -2.29 11.35
N GLY A 41 20.68 -3.38 11.65
CA GLY A 41 21.01 -4.26 12.78
C GLY A 41 22.41 -4.87 12.70
N PHE A 42 22.86 -5.27 11.52
CA PHE A 42 24.21 -5.83 11.35
C PHE A 42 25.28 -4.75 11.26
N LEU A 43 25.07 -3.70 10.47
CA LEU A 43 26.09 -2.67 10.23
C LEU A 43 26.32 -1.78 11.44
N ALA A 44 25.27 -1.44 12.20
CA ALA A 44 25.40 -0.55 13.36
C ALA A 44 26.07 -1.23 14.57
N PHE A 45 26.04 -2.56 14.65
CA PHE A 45 26.54 -3.32 15.79
C PHE A 45 27.73 -4.23 15.44
N TRP A 46 28.34 -4.05 14.27
CA TRP A 46 29.54 -4.79 13.87
C TRP A 46 30.73 -4.44 14.80
N PRO A 47 31.57 -5.41 15.23
CA PRO A 47 31.63 -6.83 14.84
C PRO A 47 30.81 -7.78 15.71
N THR A 48 30.12 -7.30 16.74
CA THR A 48 29.35 -8.13 17.68
C THR A 48 27.85 -7.81 17.65
N PRO A 49 27.15 -8.13 16.54
CA PRO A 49 25.75 -7.82 16.37
C PRO A 49 24.85 -8.59 17.36
N PRO A 50 23.86 -7.94 18.00
CA PRO A 50 22.93 -8.59 18.91
C PRO A 50 21.87 -9.38 18.14
N ILE A 51 22.24 -10.58 17.67
CA ILE A 51 21.44 -11.41 16.75
C ILE A 51 20.00 -11.62 17.22
N VAL A 52 19.79 -11.90 18.51
CA VAL A 52 18.44 -12.12 19.06
C VAL A 52 17.56 -10.88 18.89
N ALA A 53 18.08 -9.69 19.18
CA ALA A 53 17.33 -8.44 19.03
C ALA A 53 17.01 -8.14 17.56
N ILE A 54 17.96 -8.41 16.65
CA ILE A 54 17.78 -8.24 15.20
C ILE A 54 16.68 -9.18 14.68
N ILE A 55 16.69 -10.45 15.10
CA ILE A 55 15.66 -11.42 14.71
C ILE A 55 14.29 -11.00 15.23
N ILE A 56 14.19 -10.58 16.50
CA ILE A 56 12.92 -10.09 17.07
C ILE A 56 12.40 -8.90 16.24
N ALA A 57 13.26 -7.93 15.95
CA ALA A 57 12.89 -6.78 15.14
C ALA A 57 12.45 -7.19 13.72
N ALA A 58 13.15 -8.14 13.10
CA ALA A 58 12.83 -8.66 11.77
C ALA A 58 11.47 -9.38 11.74
N VAL A 59 11.18 -10.21 12.74
CA VAL A 59 9.89 -10.91 12.87
C VAL A 59 8.76 -9.92 13.11
N VAL A 60 8.97 -8.92 13.98
CA VAL A 60 8.00 -7.86 14.22
C VAL A 60 7.74 -7.05 12.94
N ALA A 61 8.79 -6.67 12.21
CA ALA A 61 8.63 -5.97 10.93
C ALA A 61 7.89 -6.83 9.90
N ALA A 62 8.25 -8.11 9.75
CA ALA A 62 7.63 -9.00 8.78
C ALA A 62 6.17 -9.34 9.11
N GLY A 63 5.78 -9.37 10.39
CA GLY A 63 4.41 -9.70 10.80
C GLY A 63 3.50 -8.48 10.97
N VAL A 64 3.98 -7.45 11.67
CA VAL A 64 3.14 -6.31 12.09
C VAL A 64 3.01 -5.27 10.97
N LEU A 65 4.11 -4.96 10.28
CA LEU A 65 4.12 -3.92 9.26
C LEU A 65 3.15 -4.19 8.11
N PRO A 66 3.11 -5.38 7.46
CA PRO A 66 2.19 -5.60 6.34
C PRO A 66 0.73 -5.42 6.77
N LEU A 67 0.35 -5.88 7.97
CA LEU A 67 -1.00 -5.74 8.51
C LEU A 67 -1.37 -4.29 8.77
N ALA A 68 -0.48 -3.53 9.43
CA ALA A 68 -0.70 -2.12 9.73
C ALA A 68 -0.68 -1.24 8.47
N PHE A 69 0.15 -1.61 7.48
CA PHE A 69 0.35 -0.84 6.26
C PHE A 69 -0.67 -1.17 5.15
N PHE A 70 -1.42 -2.28 5.26
CA PHE A 70 -2.34 -2.73 4.22
C PHE A 70 -3.38 -1.68 3.79
N PRO A 71 -4.01 -0.88 4.70
CA PRO A 71 -4.92 0.19 4.29
C PRO A 71 -4.24 1.26 3.45
N PHE A 72 -3.00 1.64 3.79
CA PHE A 72 -2.22 2.62 3.04
C PHE A 72 -1.84 2.09 1.67
N SER A 73 -1.48 0.82 1.61
CA SER A 73 -1.18 0.12 0.36
C SER A 73 -2.31 0.24 -0.65
N LYS A 74 -3.57 0.01 -0.22
CA LYS A 74 -4.76 0.19 -1.07
C LYS A 74 -4.90 1.63 -1.58
N THR A 75 -4.68 2.62 -0.71
CA THR A 75 -4.80 4.03 -1.12
C THR A 75 -3.71 4.48 -2.08
N ILE A 76 -2.48 4.00 -1.89
CA ILE A 76 -1.34 4.29 -2.76
C ILE A 76 -1.57 3.64 -4.13
N TRP A 77 -1.95 2.36 -4.14
CA TRP A 77 -2.22 1.67 -5.40
C TRP A 77 -3.40 2.30 -6.14
N LEU A 78 -4.50 2.63 -5.47
CA LEU A 78 -5.62 3.35 -6.09
C LEU A 78 -5.18 4.71 -6.67
N ALA A 79 -4.33 5.46 -5.98
CA ALA A 79 -3.82 6.72 -6.50
C ALA A 79 -2.97 6.51 -7.77
N LEU A 80 -2.10 5.50 -7.78
CA LEU A 80 -1.31 5.13 -8.95
C LEU A 80 -2.21 4.66 -10.10
N ASP A 81 -3.24 3.85 -9.82
CA ASP A 81 -4.21 3.41 -10.81
C ASP A 81 -4.96 4.59 -11.42
N LEU A 82 -5.40 5.57 -10.62
CA LEU A 82 -6.03 6.81 -11.12
C LEU A 82 -5.09 7.66 -12.00
N MET A 83 -3.78 7.66 -11.71
CA MET A 83 -2.79 8.33 -12.54
C MET A 83 -2.58 7.64 -13.90
N MET A 84 -2.64 6.30 -13.92
CA MET A 84 -2.46 5.50 -15.14
C MET A 84 -3.75 5.38 -15.95
N ARG A 85 -4.89 5.29 -15.26
CA ARG A 85 -6.24 5.09 -15.76
C ARG A 85 -7.13 6.13 -15.09
N PRO A 86 -7.28 7.32 -15.69
CA PRO A 86 -8.15 8.37 -15.17
C PRO A 86 -9.59 7.90 -14.95
N LEU A 87 -10.37 8.71 -14.25
CA LEU A 87 -11.77 8.41 -13.98
C LEU A 87 -12.60 8.41 -15.27
N ASP A 88 -13.42 7.37 -15.46
CA ASP A 88 -14.44 7.35 -16.48
C ASP A 88 -15.70 8.11 -16.00
N PRO A 89 -16.48 8.72 -16.92
CA PRO A 89 -17.74 9.36 -16.55
C PRO A 89 -18.69 8.39 -15.83
N GLY A 90 -19.16 8.80 -14.66
CA GLY A 90 -20.08 7.99 -13.84
C GLY A 90 -19.41 7.01 -12.85
N GLU A 91 -18.07 6.92 -12.79
CA GLU A 91 -17.39 6.12 -11.76
C GLU A 91 -17.50 6.71 -10.34
N VAL A 92 -17.76 8.01 -10.25
CA VAL A 92 -17.89 8.77 -9.00
C VAL A 92 -19.16 9.60 -9.01
N ARG A 93 -19.59 10.06 -7.83
CA ARG A 93 -20.74 10.98 -7.69
C ARG A 93 -20.55 12.23 -8.55
N PRO A 94 -21.64 12.83 -9.08
CA PRO A 94 -21.58 14.08 -9.81
C PRO A 94 -20.84 15.17 -9.02
N GLY A 95 -19.92 15.88 -9.67
CA GLY A 95 -19.09 16.93 -9.06
C GLY A 95 -17.74 16.47 -8.52
N PHE A 96 -17.41 15.17 -8.56
CA PHE A 96 -16.11 14.62 -8.13
C PHE A 96 -15.22 14.10 -9.28
N GLY A 97 -15.69 14.13 -10.53
CA GLY A 97 -14.97 13.64 -11.70
C GLY A 97 -15.54 14.22 -13.00
N PRO A 98 -15.02 13.78 -14.16
CA PRO A 98 -15.51 14.20 -15.48
C PRO A 98 -17.01 13.91 -15.62
N GLN A 99 -17.74 14.87 -16.17
CA GLN A 99 -19.19 14.75 -16.36
C GLN A 99 -19.50 14.05 -17.69
N PRO A 100 -20.64 13.33 -17.79
CA PRO A 100 -21.00 12.59 -19.01
C PRO A 100 -21.13 13.46 -20.26
N ASP A 101 -21.38 14.77 -20.09
CA ASP A 101 -21.52 15.78 -21.13
C ASP A 101 -20.21 16.49 -21.50
N SER A 102 -19.08 16.14 -20.87
CA SER A 102 -17.77 16.76 -21.12
C SER A 102 -16.89 16.01 -22.12
N ILE A 103 -17.44 15.06 -22.91
CA ILE A 103 -16.73 14.30 -23.96
C ILE A 103 -17.43 14.47 -25.30
#